data_AF-A0A5F1I1V3-F1
#
_entry.id   AF-A0A5F1I1V3-F1
#
_cell.length_a   1.000
_cell.length_b   1.000
_cell.length_c   1.000
_cell.angle_alpha   90.00
_cell.angle_beta   90.00
_cell.angle_gamma   90.00
#
_symmetry.space_group_name_H-M   'P 1'
#
loop_
_entity.id
_entity.type
_entity.pdbx_description
1 polymer ?
#
loop_
_entity_poly.entity_id
_entity_poly.type
_entity_poly.pdbx_seq_one_letter_code
_entity_poly.pdbx_strand_id
1 'polypeptide(L)'
;MNTAIVCASGPSLTHDDCQTAISTGFPVIAVNSSWHAVPGCSHIYAGDLRWWDANIGVLPPSAALWTCNYRAHTRYGLHLFDTDTRWAFNSGQRSILFAASLGAKNIILLGFDCSVADGSHWHGDHVGLDNPTAENAERWRGEFASTARALAGKVNIINSSRQTALKCFRRLSLNEALREVAL
;
A
#
# COMPACT_ATOMS: atom_id res chain seq x y z
N MET A 1 3.19 -9.26 -13.97
CA MET A 1 3.55 -7.91 -13.47
C MET A 1 5.02 -7.94 -13.08
N ASN A 2 5.90 -7.13 -13.69
CA ASN A 2 7.33 -7.12 -13.30
C ASN A 2 7.61 -6.07 -12.20
N THR A 3 7.09 -4.86 -12.38
CA THR A 3 7.21 -3.74 -11.44
C THR A 3 5.82 -3.32 -10.97
N ALA A 4 5.69 -2.98 -9.69
CA ALA A 4 4.47 -2.39 -9.12
C ALA A 4 4.82 -1.15 -8.30
N ILE A 5 3.94 -0.15 -8.33
CA ILE A 5 4.00 1.01 -7.42
C ILE A 5 2.86 0.86 -6.43
N VAL A 6 3.15 0.96 -5.13
CA VAL A 6 2.16 0.86 -4.06
C VAL A 6 2.05 2.21 -3.37
N CYS A 7 0.84 2.75 -3.34
CA CYS A 7 0.53 4.05 -2.72
C CYS A 7 -0.28 3.83 -1.44
N ALA A 8 0.33 4.07 -0.28
CA ALA A 8 -0.30 4.06 1.04
C ALA A 8 -0.74 5.47 1.47
N SER A 9 -1.30 5.61 2.67
CA SER A 9 -1.98 6.83 3.12
C SER A 9 -1.11 7.77 3.95
N GLY A 10 0.19 7.52 4.12
CA GLY A 10 1.07 8.38 4.90
C GLY A 10 1.12 9.84 4.38
N PRO A 11 1.23 10.84 5.27
CA PRO A 11 1.31 12.26 4.89
C PRO A 11 2.39 12.61 3.87
N SER A 12 3.44 11.79 3.73
CA SER A 12 4.50 12.02 2.75
C SER A 12 4.10 11.75 1.30
N LEU A 13 2.92 11.16 1.04
CA LEU A 13 2.39 10.98 -0.31
C LEU A 13 1.91 12.33 -0.87
N THR A 14 2.56 12.82 -1.93
CA THR A 14 2.19 14.09 -2.57
C THR A 14 1.42 13.88 -3.86
N HIS A 15 0.74 14.93 -4.32
CA HIS A 15 0.09 14.97 -5.64
C HIS A 15 1.09 14.67 -6.78
N ASP A 16 2.30 15.25 -6.73
CA ASP A 16 3.33 15.03 -7.76
C ASP A 16 3.81 13.58 -7.81
N ASP A 17 3.94 12.93 -6.66
CA ASP A 17 4.29 11.51 -6.57
C ASP A 17 3.19 10.64 -7.20
N CYS A 18 1.93 10.98 -6.95
CA CYS A 18 0.77 10.29 -7.51
C CYS A 18 0.66 10.47 -9.03
N GLN A 19 0.81 11.70 -9.52
CA GLN A 19 0.80 11.98 -10.96
C GLN A 19 1.94 11.25 -11.69
N THR A 20 3.12 11.23 -11.08
CA THR A 20 4.27 10.49 -11.60
C THR A 20 3.98 8.98 -11.62
N ALA A 21 3.46 8.41 -10.53
CA ALA A 21 3.14 6.98 -10.47
C ALA A 21 2.17 6.55 -11.58
N ILE A 22 1.08 7.31 -11.77
CA ILE A 22 0.08 7.03 -12.81
C ILE A 22 0.66 7.16 -14.23
N SER A 23 1.57 8.10 -14.48
CA SER A 23 2.11 8.34 -15.82
C SER A 23 3.15 7.29 -16.27
N THR A 24 3.66 6.46 -15.36
CA THR A 24 4.67 5.43 -15.68
C THR A 24 4.15 4.29 -16.56
N GLY A 25 2.84 4.04 -16.57
CA GLY A 25 2.26 2.84 -17.16
C GLY A 25 2.50 1.55 -16.35
N PHE A 26 3.23 1.61 -15.23
CA PHE A 26 3.33 0.48 -14.31
C PHE A 26 2.02 0.27 -13.54
N PRO A 27 1.68 -0.97 -13.15
CA PRO A 27 0.58 -1.22 -12.24
C PRO A 27 0.73 -0.44 -10.93
N VAL A 28 -0.24 0.44 -10.67
CA VAL A 28 -0.38 1.16 -9.41
C VAL A 28 -1.42 0.46 -8.53
N ILE A 29 -1.03 0.18 -7.27
CA ILE A 29 -1.86 -0.40 -6.22
C ILE A 29 -2.15 0.68 -5.19
N ALA A 30 -3.40 1.12 -5.11
CA ALA A 30 -3.86 2.02 -4.07
C ALA A 30 -4.24 1.22 -2.82
N VAL A 31 -3.71 1.60 -1.66
CA VAL A 31 -4.07 0.99 -0.38
C VAL A 31 -5.17 1.81 0.28
N ASN A 32 -6.28 1.15 0.63
CA ASN A 32 -7.44 1.80 1.26
C ASN A 32 -7.82 3.09 0.50
N SER A 33 -8.00 4.22 1.19
CA SER A 33 -8.46 5.48 0.63
C SER A 33 -7.46 6.20 -0.28
N SER A 34 -6.24 5.67 -0.47
CA SER A 34 -5.27 6.30 -1.40
C SER A 34 -5.71 6.25 -2.87
N TRP A 35 -6.79 5.55 -3.22
CA TRP A 35 -7.38 5.61 -4.55
C TRP A 35 -7.85 7.03 -4.92
N HIS A 36 -8.20 7.86 -3.92
CA HIS A 36 -8.54 9.27 -4.15
C HIS A 36 -7.34 10.06 -4.71
N ALA A 37 -6.12 9.74 -4.30
CA ALA A 37 -4.90 10.39 -4.77
C ALA A 37 -4.42 9.81 -6.12
N VAL A 38 -4.70 8.53 -6.37
CA VAL A 38 -4.35 7.83 -7.63
C VAL A 38 -5.60 7.22 -8.28
N PRO A 39 -6.55 8.03 -8.79
CA PRO A 39 -7.81 7.51 -9.34
C PRO A 39 -7.64 6.63 -10.58
N GLY A 40 -6.51 6.76 -11.29
CA GLY A 40 -6.11 5.89 -12.39
C GLY A 40 -5.41 4.59 -11.97
N CYS A 41 -5.47 4.22 -10.69
CA CYS A 41 -4.82 3.00 -10.22
C CYS A 41 -5.42 1.74 -10.84
N SER A 42 -4.57 0.74 -11.04
CA SER A 42 -4.96 -0.56 -11.61
C SER A 42 -5.60 -1.49 -10.58
N HIS A 43 -5.23 -1.34 -9.31
CA HIS A 43 -5.72 -2.17 -8.21
C HIS A 43 -6.02 -1.31 -6.99
N ILE A 44 -7.07 -1.68 -6.27
CA ILE A 44 -7.35 -1.18 -4.92
C ILE A 44 -7.24 -2.37 -3.97
N TYR A 45 -6.42 -2.21 -2.94
CA TYR A 45 -6.22 -3.22 -1.91
C TYR A 45 -6.65 -2.68 -0.53
N ALA A 46 -7.51 -3.43 0.17
CA ALA A 46 -7.80 -3.18 1.58
C ALA A 46 -8.05 -4.50 2.33
N GLY A 47 -7.48 -4.63 3.54
CA GLY A 47 -7.60 -5.82 4.36
C GLY A 47 -8.73 -5.80 5.38
N ASP A 48 -9.38 -4.65 5.58
CA ASP A 48 -10.34 -4.45 6.65
C ASP A 48 -11.77 -4.36 6.12
N LEU A 49 -12.69 -5.10 6.76
CA LEU A 49 -14.09 -5.18 6.32
C LEU A 49 -14.81 -3.83 6.48
N ARG A 50 -14.49 -3.06 7.51
CA ARG A 50 -15.18 -1.79 7.79
C ARG A 50 -14.91 -0.73 6.72
N TRP A 51 -13.68 -0.65 6.21
CA TRP A 51 -13.37 0.22 5.08
C TRP A 51 -14.13 -0.19 3.82
N TRP A 52 -14.23 -1.50 3.53
CA TRP A 52 -15.06 -1.96 2.42
C TRP A 52 -16.52 -1.59 2.59
N ASP A 53 -17.09 -1.86 3.77
CA ASP A 53 -18.49 -1.53 4.10
C ASP A 53 -18.76 -0.02 3.89
N ALA A 54 -17.79 0.85 4.19
CA ALA A 54 -17.92 2.31 4.05
C ALA A 54 -17.67 2.85 2.63
N ASN A 55 -16.82 2.20 1.83
CA ASN A 55 -16.30 2.79 0.58
C ASN A 55 -16.76 2.08 -0.70
N ILE A 56 -17.27 0.84 -0.64
CA ILE A 56 -17.53 0.02 -1.84
C ILE A 56 -18.42 0.73 -2.89
N GLY A 57 -19.37 1.56 -2.47
CA GLY A 57 -20.30 2.25 -3.34
C GLY A 57 -19.72 3.44 -4.13
N VAL A 58 -18.49 3.87 -3.83
CA VAL A 58 -17.86 5.06 -4.45
C VAL A 58 -16.54 4.75 -5.16
N LEU A 59 -16.13 3.48 -5.24
CA LEU A 59 -14.86 3.08 -5.84
C LEU A 59 -14.89 3.18 -7.37
N PRO A 60 -13.76 3.50 -8.02
CA PRO A 60 -13.69 3.57 -9.47
C PRO A 60 -13.89 2.17 -10.09
N PRO A 61 -14.74 2.05 -11.13
CA PRO A 61 -15.03 0.75 -11.77
C PRO A 61 -13.85 0.18 -12.56
N SER A 62 -12.83 1.00 -12.84
CA SER A 62 -11.65 0.62 -13.63
C SER A 62 -10.60 -0.18 -12.84
N ALA A 63 -10.67 -0.17 -11.50
CA ALA A 63 -9.66 -0.83 -10.67
C ALA A 63 -10.11 -2.23 -10.26
N ALA A 64 -9.17 -3.20 -10.27
CA ALA A 64 -9.41 -4.51 -9.69
C ALA A 64 -9.43 -4.39 -8.16
N LEU A 65 -10.51 -4.86 -7.51
CA LEU A 65 -10.70 -4.75 -6.07
C LEU A 65 -10.24 -6.03 -5.37
N TRP A 66 -9.25 -5.91 -4.47
CA TRP A 66 -8.61 -7.05 -3.81
C TRP A 66 -8.61 -6.93 -2.28
N THR A 67 -8.87 -8.05 -1.62
CA THR A 67 -8.86 -8.13 -0.16
C THR A 67 -8.29 -9.46 0.33
N CYS A 68 -7.68 -9.48 1.52
CA CYS A 68 -7.44 -10.72 2.25
C CYS A 68 -8.60 -11.11 3.19
N ASN A 69 -9.65 -10.27 3.27
CA ASN A 69 -10.77 -10.49 4.18
C ASN A 69 -11.84 -11.36 3.50
N TYR A 70 -11.96 -12.62 3.92
CA TYR A 70 -12.92 -13.56 3.33
C TYR A 70 -14.39 -13.07 3.40
N ARG A 71 -14.77 -12.33 4.45
CA ARG A 71 -16.12 -11.77 4.56
C ARG A 71 -16.36 -10.65 3.55
N ALA A 72 -15.38 -9.78 3.32
CA ALA A 72 -15.49 -8.75 2.30
C ALA A 72 -15.51 -9.36 0.89
N HIS A 73 -14.65 -10.36 0.64
CA HIS A 73 -14.63 -11.15 -0.60
C HIS A 73 -16.02 -11.72 -0.93
N THR A 74 -16.62 -12.44 0.01
CA THR A 74 -17.93 -13.08 -0.19
C THR A 74 -19.09 -12.09 -0.24
N ARG A 75 -19.06 -11.03 0.58
CA ARG A 75 -20.13 -10.03 0.63
C ARG A 75 -20.21 -9.16 -0.63
N TYR A 76 -19.06 -8.78 -1.19
CA TYR A 76 -18.98 -7.79 -2.28
C TYR A 76 -18.44 -8.36 -3.60
N GLY A 77 -18.15 -9.66 -3.67
CA GLY A 77 -17.61 -10.28 -4.88
C GLY A 77 -16.19 -9.81 -5.25
N LEU A 78 -15.39 -9.40 -4.26
CA LEU A 78 -14.03 -8.89 -4.46
C LEU A 78 -13.08 -10.03 -4.82
N HIS A 79 -11.91 -9.75 -5.38
CA HIS A 79 -10.87 -10.77 -5.52
C HIS A 79 -10.24 -11.08 -4.16
N LEU A 80 -10.04 -12.37 -3.85
CA LEU A 80 -9.40 -12.82 -2.62
C LEU A 80 -7.90 -12.99 -2.82
N PHE A 81 -7.11 -12.21 -2.08
CA PHE A 81 -5.71 -12.52 -1.82
C PHE A 81 -5.65 -13.50 -0.65
N ASP A 82 -5.58 -14.79 -0.96
CA ASP A 82 -5.50 -15.84 0.06
C ASP A 82 -4.12 -15.82 0.75
N THR A 83 -4.12 -15.50 2.03
CA THR A 83 -2.93 -15.24 2.82
C THR A 83 -3.24 -15.42 4.31
N ASP A 84 -2.23 -15.69 5.12
CA ASP A 84 -2.43 -15.93 6.54
C ASP A 84 -2.90 -14.66 7.28
N THR A 85 -4.16 -14.64 7.72
CA THR A 85 -4.77 -13.55 8.49
C THR A 85 -4.97 -13.90 9.98
N ARG A 86 -4.29 -14.92 10.51
CA ARG A 86 -4.43 -15.34 11.92
C ARG A 86 -3.91 -14.30 12.92
N TRP A 87 -2.99 -13.45 12.48
CA TRP A 87 -2.38 -12.39 13.29
C TRP A 87 -2.77 -11.02 12.78
N ALA A 88 -2.72 -10.02 13.68
CA ALA A 88 -2.93 -8.63 13.30
C ALA A 88 -1.93 -8.21 12.20
N PHE A 89 -2.39 -7.38 11.28
CA PHE A 89 -1.58 -6.86 10.18
C PHE A 89 -2.01 -5.45 9.81
N ASN A 90 -1.10 -4.70 9.21
CA ASN A 90 -1.38 -3.42 8.57
C ASN A 90 -1.69 -3.61 7.06
N SER A 91 -2.72 -2.93 6.52
CA SER A 91 -3.08 -3.03 5.09
C SER A 91 -1.92 -2.63 4.16
N GLY A 92 -1.14 -1.62 4.53
CA GLY A 92 0.08 -1.23 3.80
C GLY A 92 1.10 -2.36 3.77
N GLN A 93 1.41 -2.98 4.92
CA GLN A 93 2.30 -4.15 4.96
C GLN A 93 1.78 -5.28 4.07
N ARG A 94 0.49 -5.59 4.17
CA ARG A 94 -0.10 -6.70 3.42
C ARG A 94 -0.14 -6.43 1.92
N SER A 95 -0.30 -5.17 1.50
CA SER A 95 -0.25 -4.79 0.10
C SER A 95 1.10 -5.07 -0.58
N ILE A 96 2.21 -5.11 0.16
CA ILE A 96 3.53 -5.51 -0.35
C ILE A 96 3.54 -7.01 -0.67
N LEU A 97 3.00 -7.84 0.23
CA LEU A 97 2.87 -9.28 -0.01
C LEU A 97 1.91 -9.57 -1.17
N PHE A 98 0.85 -8.77 -1.30
CA PHE A 98 -0.08 -8.85 -2.41
C PHE A 98 0.60 -8.49 -3.75
N ALA A 99 1.35 -7.39 -3.81
CA ALA A 99 2.10 -7.04 -5.01
C ALA A 99 3.09 -8.16 -5.41
N ALA A 100 3.75 -8.76 -4.44
CA ALA A 100 4.63 -9.91 -4.67
C ALA A 100 3.86 -11.15 -5.17
N SER A 101 2.65 -11.43 -4.67
CA SER A 101 1.83 -12.56 -5.11
C SER A 101 1.28 -12.39 -6.54
N LEU A 102 1.11 -11.14 -6.99
CA LEU A 102 0.85 -10.80 -8.40
C LEU A 102 2.09 -10.96 -9.31
N GLY A 103 3.23 -11.36 -8.74
CA GLY A 103 4.47 -11.66 -9.45
C GLY A 103 5.46 -10.51 -9.55
N ALA A 104 5.21 -9.37 -8.88
CA ALA A 104 6.13 -8.24 -8.90
C ALA A 104 7.52 -8.64 -8.39
N LYS A 105 8.55 -8.29 -9.18
CA LYS A 105 9.98 -8.43 -8.83
C LYS A 105 10.57 -7.12 -8.33
N ASN A 106 9.98 -6.00 -8.72
CA ASN A 106 10.29 -4.68 -8.19
C ASN A 106 9.03 -4.06 -7.58
N ILE A 107 9.13 -3.52 -6.36
CA ILE A 107 8.05 -2.83 -5.68
C ILE A 107 8.57 -1.46 -5.21
N ILE A 108 7.94 -0.39 -5.68
CA ILE A 108 8.20 0.98 -5.24
C ILE A 108 7.10 1.40 -4.26
N LEU A 109 7.47 1.86 -3.08
CA LEU A 109 6.56 2.26 -2.00
C LEU A 109 6.47 3.79 -1.91
N LEU A 110 5.25 4.32 -1.89
CA LEU A 110 4.94 5.74 -1.70
C LEU A 110 3.92 5.92 -0.56
N GLY A 111 4.14 6.90 0.34
CA GLY A 111 3.28 7.12 1.51
C GLY A 111 3.42 6.07 2.62
N PHE A 112 4.54 5.37 2.68
CA PHE A 112 4.86 4.35 3.70
C PHE A 112 5.67 4.96 4.85
N ASP A 113 5.03 5.90 5.56
CA ASP A 113 5.70 6.73 6.55
C ASP A 113 5.94 5.96 7.85
N CYS A 114 4.97 5.14 8.26
CA CYS A 114 4.99 4.37 9.51
C CYS A 114 5.33 5.24 10.75
N SER A 115 4.79 6.46 10.74
CA SER A 115 4.92 7.49 11.77
C SER A 115 3.62 8.28 11.82
N VAL A 116 3.34 8.89 12.97
CA VAL A 116 2.21 9.82 13.17
C VAL A 116 2.68 11.25 13.48
N ALA A 117 4.00 11.50 13.37
CA ALA A 117 4.60 12.78 13.76
C ALA A 117 4.12 13.96 12.89
N ASP A 118 3.85 13.70 11.60
CA ASP A 118 3.43 14.70 10.62
C ASP A 118 1.93 14.56 10.26
N GLY A 119 1.16 13.87 11.11
CA GLY A 119 -0.25 13.53 10.88
C GLY A 119 -0.49 12.02 10.70
N SER A 120 -1.76 11.63 10.71
CA SER A 120 -2.19 10.23 10.56
C SER A 120 -2.20 9.78 9.09
N HIS A 121 -2.75 10.61 8.21
CA HIS A 121 -2.87 10.37 6.77
C HIS A 121 -2.82 11.66 5.96
N TRP A 122 -2.51 11.57 4.66
CA TRP A 122 -2.58 12.71 3.74
C TRP A 122 -4.00 13.29 3.59
N HIS A 123 -5.03 12.47 3.82
CA HIS A 123 -6.45 12.86 3.77
C HIS A 123 -7.05 13.19 5.15
N GLY A 124 -6.21 13.29 6.20
CA GLY A 124 -6.66 13.46 7.59
C GLY A 124 -7.23 12.19 8.21
N ASP A 125 -7.82 12.34 9.40
CA ASP A 125 -8.38 11.22 10.17
C ASP A 125 -9.63 10.64 9.52
N HIS A 126 -9.75 9.32 9.57
CA HIS A 126 -10.99 8.64 9.25
C HIS A 126 -12.06 8.93 10.29
N VAL A 127 -13.31 9.05 9.83
CA VAL A 127 -14.51 9.09 10.67
C VAL A 127 -15.10 7.68 10.72
N GLY A 128 -15.25 7.11 11.92
CA GLY A 128 -15.87 5.78 12.10
C GLY A 128 -14.98 4.58 11.74
N LEU A 129 -13.73 4.81 11.35
CA LEU A 129 -12.68 3.80 11.19
C LEU A 129 -11.52 4.10 12.15
N ASP A 130 -10.64 3.12 12.32
CA ASP A 130 -9.48 3.29 13.20
C ASP A 130 -8.44 4.22 12.56
N ASN A 131 -7.82 5.07 13.37
CA ASN A 131 -6.69 5.91 13.00
C ASN A 131 -5.40 5.41 13.66
N PRO A 132 -4.23 5.56 13.03
CA PRO A 132 -2.97 5.08 13.58
C PRO A 132 -2.58 5.84 14.86
N THR A 133 -2.11 5.11 15.86
CA THR A 133 -1.43 5.68 17.04
C THR A 133 0.09 5.50 16.93
N ALA A 134 0.85 6.21 17.78
CA ALA A 134 2.30 6.02 17.87
C ALA A 134 2.69 4.58 18.24
N GLU A 135 1.91 3.93 19.11
CA GLU A 135 2.09 2.51 19.46
C GLU A 135 1.83 1.59 18.27
N ASN A 136 0.78 1.86 17.48
CA ASN A 136 0.53 1.11 16.25
C ASN A 136 1.70 1.26 15.28
N ALA A 137 2.19 2.49 15.09
CA ALA A 137 3.32 2.78 14.22
C ALA A 137 4.59 2.02 14.66
N GLU A 138 4.91 1.97 15.96
CA GLU A 138 6.03 1.18 16.48
C GLU A 138 5.87 -0.32 16.18
N ARG A 139 4.69 -0.89 16.48
CA ARG A 139 4.43 -2.30 16.21
C ARG A 139 4.57 -2.62 14.71
N TRP A 140 3.99 -1.78 13.85
CA TRP A 140 4.01 -2.00 12.41
C TRP A 140 5.42 -1.95 11.82
N ARG A 141 6.36 -1.18 12.40
CA ARG A 141 7.78 -1.23 11.98
C ARG A 141 8.34 -2.66 12.04
N GLY A 142 8.00 -3.43 13.07
CA GLY A 142 8.38 -4.84 13.21
C GLY A 142 7.70 -5.76 12.18
N GLU A 143 6.44 -5.49 11.84
CA GLU A 143 5.70 -6.23 10.81
C GLU A 143 6.30 -6.00 9.40
N PHE A 144 6.63 -4.75 9.08
CA PHE A 144 7.34 -4.40 7.84
C PHE A 144 8.73 -5.05 7.79
N ALA A 145 9.50 -5.03 8.90
CA ALA A 145 10.80 -5.69 8.96
C ALA A 145 10.70 -7.21 8.75
N SER A 146 9.65 -7.85 9.25
CA SER A 146 9.39 -9.27 9.02
C SER A 146 9.03 -9.56 7.55
N THR A 147 8.27 -8.65 6.93
CA THR A 147 7.95 -8.71 5.49
C THR A 147 9.19 -8.56 4.62
N ALA A 148 10.06 -7.59 4.94
CA ALA A 148 11.33 -7.39 4.26
C ALA A 148 12.19 -8.65 4.29
N ARG A 149 12.28 -9.32 5.45
CA ARG A 149 13.01 -10.59 5.59
C ARG A 149 12.38 -11.72 4.77
N ALA A 150 11.05 -11.84 4.75
CA ALA A 150 10.37 -12.90 4.02
C ALA A 150 10.56 -12.80 2.49
N LEU A 151 10.70 -11.57 1.99
CA LEU A 151 10.87 -11.25 0.57
C LEU A 151 12.33 -10.99 0.16
N ALA A 152 13.28 -11.02 1.10
CA ALA A 152 14.69 -10.81 0.84
C ALA A 152 15.22 -11.76 -0.26
N GLY A 153 15.91 -11.20 -1.25
CA GLY A 153 16.43 -11.94 -2.40
C GLY A 153 15.38 -12.39 -3.42
N LYS A 154 14.09 -12.18 -3.16
CA LYS A 154 12.98 -12.57 -4.07
C LYS A 154 12.36 -11.37 -4.77
N VAL A 155 12.31 -10.22 -4.09
CA VAL A 155 11.70 -8.98 -4.56
C VAL A 155 12.59 -7.80 -4.15
N ASN A 156 12.88 -6.91 -5.10
CA ASN A 156 13.52 -5.63 -4.85
C ASN A 156 12.46 -4.64 -4.34
N ILE A 157 12.51 -4.30 -3.06
CA ILE A 157 11.56 -3.37 -2.43
C ILE A 157 12.29 -2.06 -2.13
N ILE A 158 11.79 -0.98 -2.74
CA ILE A 158 12.36 0.37 -2.64
C ILE A 158 11.33 1.26 -1.96
N ASN A 159 11.71 1.89 -0.85
CA ASN A 159 10.87 2.90 -0.22
C ASN A 159 11.23 4.29 -0.72
N SER A 160 10.34 4.85 -1.55
CA SER A 160 10.45 6.19 -2.14
C SER A 160 9.56 7.22 -1.46
N SER A 161 8.99 6.89 -0.29
CA SER A 161 8.29 7.85 0.57
C SER A 161 9.25 8.96 1.00
N ARG A 162 8.79 10.21 0.91
CA ARG A 162 9.62 11.40 1.21
C ARG A 162 10.08 11.39 2.66
N GLN A 163 9.19 10.99 3.56
CA GLN A 163 9.47 10.74 4.97
C GLN A 163 9.09 9.30 5.32
N THR A 164 9.91 8.65 6.15
CA THR A 164 9.59 7.30 6.65
C THR A 164 10.40 6.95 7.89
N ALA A 165 9.76 6.31 8.87
CA ALA A 165 10.40 5.66 10.00
C ALA A 165 10.81 4.20 9.70
N LEU A 166 10.47 3.67 8.51
CA LEU A 166 10.84 2.33 8.10
C LEU A 166 12.32 2.26 7.72
N LYS A 167 13.09 1.45 8.45
CA LYS A 167 14.53 1.23 8.21
C LYS A 167 14.83 -0.08 7.46
N CYS A 168 13.81 -0.89 7.20
CA CYS A 168 13.97 -2.24 6.65
C CYS A 168 13.99 -2.30 5.12
N PHE A 169 13.70 -1.20 4.43
CA PHE A 169 13.72 -1.11 2.97
C PHE A 169 14.80 -0.12 2.52
N ARG A 170 15.45 -0.43 1.40
CA ARG A 170 16.37 0.51 0.76
C ARG A 170 15.59 1.73 0.29
N ARG A 171 16.17 2.92 0.45
CA ARG A 171 15.56 4.19 0.04
C ARG A 171 16.21 4.72 -1.23
N LEU A 172 15.36 5.19 -2.14
CA LEU A 172 15.71 5.98 -3.31
C LEU A 172 14.60 7.01 -3.53
N SER A 173 14.91 8.15 -4.15
CA SER A 173 13.83 9.02 -4.66
C SER A 173 13.00 8.26 -5.70
N LEU A 174 11.74 8.68 -5.91
CA LEU A 174 10.87 8.04 -6.91
C LEU A 174 11.53 8.01 -8.30
N ASN A 175 12.18 9.11 -8.72
CA ASN A 175 12.86 9.18 -10.00
C ASN A 175 14.04 8.20 -10.12
N GLU A 176 14.84 8.05 -9.06
CA GLU A 176 15.95 7.08 -9.05
C GLU A 176 15.43 5.64 -9.08
N ALA A 177 14.39 5.33 -8.30
CA ALA A 177 13.77 4.02 -8.27
C ALA A 177 13.19 3.65 -9.65
N LEU A 178 12.50 4.59 -10.31
CA LEU A 178 11.94 4.38 -11.64
C LEU A 178 13.01 4.12 -12.70
N ARG A 179 14.14 4.82 -12.64
CA ARG A 179 15.29 4.56 -13.54
C ARG A 179 15.88 3.17 -13.32
N GLU A 180 16.00 2.76 -12.05
CA GLU A 180 16.59 1.46 -11.70
C GLU A 180 15.74 0.29 -12.22
N VAL A 181 14.42 0.37 -12.08
CA VAL A 181 13.51 -0.74 -12.43
C VAL A 181 13.08 -0.75 -13.90
N ALA A 182 13.46 0.28 -14.67
CA ALA A 182 13.23 0.38 -16.11
C ALA A 182 14.34 -0.28 -16.94
N LEU A 183 15.47 -0.63 -16.31
CA LEU A 183 16.58 -1.39 -16.89
C LEU A 183 16.30 -2.89 -16.86
#